data_AF-A0A1X0DND2-F1
#
_entry.id   AF-A0A1X0DND2-F1
#
_cell.length_a   1.000
_cell.length_b   1.000
_cell.length_c   1.000
_cell.angle_alpha   90.00
_cell.angle_beta   90.00
_cell.angle_gamma   90.00
#
_symmetry.space_group_name_H-M   'P 1'
#
loop_
_entity.id
_entity.type
_entity.pdbx_description
1 polymer ?
#
loop_
_entity_poly.entity_id
_entity_poly.type
_entity_poly.pdbx_seq_one_letter_code
_entity_poly.pdbx_strand_id
1 'polypeptide(L)'
;MLQTCMAEYRDELVVIAAGYPGPMHDFLTTHAGLAAQFPTTMTFASYTPEEIVTIGRHLASKEHLIVEGAAWELLGAEAARLQSIPYGNGTLLDAFGNAHYARDVTAACRRARIRRLHRLAPRPRDLEQLLRTNSHILHISAGDMKHAIAAAHPAIAVAI
;
A
#
# COMPACT_ATOMS: atom_id res chain seq x y z
N MET A 1 28.11 14.04 13.78
CA MET A 1 27.12 14.39 14.82
C MET A 1 26.44 13.15 15.40
N LEU A 2 25.79 12.29 14.59
CA LEU A 2 25.12 11.08 15.11
C LEU A 2 26.04 10.15 15.93
N GLN A 3 27.22 9.81 15.40
CA GLN A 3 28.20 8.96 16.12
C GLN A 3 28.63 9.54 17.46
N THR A 4 28.72 10.88 17.57
CA THR A 4 29.10 11.56 18.80
C THR A 4 28.00 11.40 19.85
N CYS A 5 26.74 11.61 19.49
CA CYS A 5 25.61 11.42 20.40
C CYS A 5 25.46 9.96 20.85
N MET A 6 25.65 8.99 19.94
CA MET A 6 25.62 7.56 20.28
C MET A 6 26.72 7.15 21.25
N ALA A 7 27.88 7.82 21.19
CA ALA A 7 28.98 7.58 22.12
C ALA A 7 28.76 8.25 23.49
N GLU A 8 28.23 9.48 23.50
CA GLU A 8 28.03 10.30 24.71
C GLU A 8 26.84 9.83 25.56
N TYR A 9 25.76 9.36 24.94
CA TYR A 9 24.50 9.02 25.62
C TYR A 9 24.19 7.51 25.58
N ARG A 10 25.21 6.65 25.75
CA ARG A 10 25.10 5.19 25.54
C ARG A 10 23.99 4.52 26.36
N ASP A 11 23.75 4.98 27.59
CA ASP A 11 22.75 4.41 28.50
C ASP A 11 21.42 5.19 28.51
N GLU A 12 21.31 6.25 27.71
CA GLU A 12 20.18 7.18 27.70
C GLU A 12 19.51 7.32 26.31
N LEU A 13 20.14 6.81 25.24
CA LEU A 13 19.69 6.95 23.86
C LEU A 13 19.58 5.60 23.14
N VAL A 14 18.42 5.35 22.54
CA VAL A 14 18.22 4.27 21.57
C VAL A 14 18.05 4.87 20.17
N VAL A 15 18.88 4.43 19.22
CA VAL A 15 18.80 4.83 17.81
C VAL A 15 18.29 3.68 16.97
N ILE A 16 17.18 3.89 16.26
CA ILE A 16 16.64 2.95 15.28
C ILE A 16 16.78 3.57 13.90
N ALA A 17 17.66 3.00 13.08
CA ALA A 17 17.76 3.33 11.67
C ALA A 17 16.85 2.39 10.86
N ALA A 18 16.02 2.96 9.98
CA ALA A 18 15.09 2.20 9.15
C ALA A 18 15.12 2.70 7.72
N GLY A 19 15.09 1.77 6.77
CA GLY A 19 15.11 2.06 5.35
C GLY A 19 15.13 0.78 4.52
N TYR A 20 15.13 0.95 3.19
CA TYR A 20 15.21 -0.17 2.27
C TYR A 20 16.59 -0.85 2.32
N PRO A 21 16.68 -2.18 2.12
CA PRO A 21 17.91 -2.94 2.32
C PRO A 21 19.12 -2.40 1.55
N GLY A 22 18.96 -2.02 0.28
CA GLY A 22 20.04 -1.45 -0.54
C GLY A 22 20.58 -0.13 0.01
N PRO A 23 19.76 0.93 0.08
CA PRO A 23 20.17 2.21 0.67
C PRO A 23 20.69 2.10 2.11
N MET A 24 20.14 1.18 2.92
CA MET A 24 20.63 0.93 4.28
C MET A 24 22.02 0.28 4.30
N HIS A 25 22.27 -0.67 3.39
CA HIS A 25 23.59 -1.27 3.24
C HIS A 25 24.63 -0.22 2.85
N ASP A 26 24.31 0.62 1.85
CA ASP A 26 25.20 1.69 1.40
C ASP A 26 25.45 2.70 2.53
N PHE A 27 24.39 3.10 3.24
CA PHE A 27 24.49 4.01 4.39
C PHE A 27 25.40 3.49 5.50
N LEU A 28 25.28 2.21 5.88
CA LEU A 28 26.07 1.59 6.94
C LEU A 28 27.53 1.38 6.55
N THR A 29 27.79 1.07 5.27
CA THR A 29 29.15 0.80 4.76
C THR A 29 29.92 2.07 4.42
N THR A 30 29.25 3.21 4.26
CA THR A 30 29.90 4.50 3.96
C THR A 30 30.86 4.95 5.08
N HIS A 31 30.66 4.51 6.33
CA HIS A 31 31.55 4.84 7.45
C HIS A 31 31.88 3.58 8.25
N ALA A 32 33.13 3.13 8.23
CA ALA A 32 33.58 1.88 8.89
C ALA A 32 33.19 1.77 10.38
N GLY A 33 33.12 2.90 11.09
CA GLY A 33 32.75 2.95 12.52
C GLY A 33 31.24 3.00 12.81
N LEU A 34 30.38 3.25 11.81
CA LEU A 34 28.94 3.39 12.01
C LEU A 34 28.24 2.04 12.06
N ALA A 35 28.56 1.12 11.15
CA ALA A 35 27.98 -0.21 11.12
C ALA A 35 28.16 -0.98 12.44
N ALA A 36 29.33 -0.83 13.08
CA ALA A 36 29.63 -1.46 14.37
C ALA A 36 28.74 -0.99 15.53
N GLN A 37 28.08 0.17 15.40
CA GLN A 37 27.17 0.70 16.42
C GLN A 37 25.74 0.14 16.29
N PHE A 38 25.46 -0.65 15.26
CA PHE A 38 24.17 -1.32 15.04
C PHE A 38 24.35 -2.85 15.16
N PRO A 39 24.48 -3.39 16.38
CA PRO A 39 24.72 -4.82 16.59
C PRO A 39 23.52 -5.70 16.21
N THR A 40 22.33 -5.11 16.15
CA THR A 40 21.08 -5.79 15.82
C THR A 40 20.54 -5.26 14.50
N THR A 41 20.33 -6.16 13.54
CA THR A 41 19.65 -5.86 12.27
C THR A 41 18.39 -6.71 12.17
N MET A 42 17.26 -6.07 11.87
CA MET A 42 15.98 -6.74 11.62
C MET A 42 15.54 -6.48 10.19
N THR A 43 15.28 -7.56 9.44
CA THR A 43 14.77 -7.47 8.07
C THR A 43 13.28 -7.77 8.08
N PHE A 44 12.50 -6.90 7.45
CA PHE A 44 11.08 -7.11 7.22
C PHE A 44 10.88 -7.64 5.82
N ALA A 45 10.26 -8.83 5.71
CA ALA A 45 9.90 -9.38 4.43
C ALA A 45 8.74 -8.58 3.79
N SER A 46 8.70 -8.61 2.45
CA SER A 46 7.57 -8.11 1.68
C SER A 46 6.29 -8.86 2.05
N TYR A 47 5.16 -8.18 1.96
CA TYR A 47 3.87 -8.80 2.22
C TYR A 47 3.50 -9.77 1.08
N THR A 48 2.79 -10.84 1.41
CA THR A 48 2.19 -11.72 0.40
C THR A 48 0.95 -11.06 -0.23
N PRO A 49 0.50 -11.51 -1.42
CA PRO A 49 -0.73 -11.02 -2.03
C PRO A 49 -1.96 -11.14 -1.12
N GLU A 50 -2.04 -12.21 -0.33
CA GLU A 50 -3.10 -12.45 0.64
C GLU A 50 -3.04 -11.46 1.81
N GLU A 51 -1.82 -11.12 2.25
CA GLU A 51 -1.62 -10.10 3.28
C GLU A 51 -1.97 -8.71 2.78
N ILE A 52 -1.66 -8.38 1.51
CA ILE A 52 -2.10 -7.13 0.87
C ILE A 52 -3.63 -7.02 0.86
N VAL A 53 -4.33 -8.11 0.50
CA VAL A 53 -5.80 -8.16 0.56
C VAL A 53 -6.30 -8.01 2.00
N THR A 54 -5.62 -8.63 2.97
CA THR A 54 -5.97 -8.55 4.40
C THR A 54 -5.84 -7.12 4.93
N ILE A 55 -4.75 -6.42 4.58
CA ILE A 55 -4.55 -5.00 4.89
C ILE A 55 -5.64 -4.17 4.23
N GLY A 56 -5.94 -4.41 2.96
CA GLY A 56 -7.02 -3.72 2.24
C GLY A 56 -8.38 -3.88 2.93
N ARG A 57 -8.74 -5.10 3.35
CA ARG A 57 -9.97 -5.38 4.10
C ARG A 57 -10.03 -4.62 5.42
N HIS A 58 -8.92 -4.58 6.15
CA HIS A 58 -8.81 -3.83 7.41
C HIS A 58 -9.02 -2.32 7.19
N LEU A 59 -8.38 -1.76 6.16
CA LEU A 59 -8.53 -0.34 5.80
C LEU A 59 -9.95 -0.01 5.33
N ALA A 60 -10.55 -0.87 4.51
CA ALA A 60 -11.94 -0.72 4.06
C ALA A 60 -12.91 -0.75 5.25
N SER A 61 -12.71 -1.66 6.20
CA SER A 61 -13.52 -1.76 7.42
C SER A 61 -13.45 -0.48 8.27
N LYS A 62 -12.25 0.07 8.47
CA LYS A 62 -12.06 1.35 9.19
C LYS A 62 -12.80 2.52 8.55
N GLU A 63 -12.91 2.51 7.22
CA GLU A 63 -13.59 3.54 6.44
C GLU A 63 -15.08 3.21 6.18
N HIS A 64 -15.61 2.16 6.81
CA HIS A 64 -16.98 1.65 6.62
C HIS A 64 -17.33 1.37 5.14
N LEU A 65 -16.35 0.91 4.36
CA LEU A 65 -16.52 0.50 2.97
C LEU A 65 -16.89 -0.97 2.90
N ILE A 66 -18.05 -1.26 2.31
CA ILE A 66 -18.42 -2.62 1.92
C ILE A 66 -17.87 -2.87 0.52
N VAL A 67 -17.09 -3.94 0.36
CA VAL A 67 -16.40 -4.28 -0.88
C VAL A 67 -16.81 -5.69 -1.30
N GLU A 68 -17.19 -5.85 -2.56
CA GLU A 68 -17.59 -7.15 -3.12
C GLU A 68 -16.43 -8.16 -3.12
N GLY A 69 -16.74 -9.46 -2.96
CA GLY A 69 -15.74 -10.53 -2.95
C GLY A 69 -14.87 -10.53 -4.21
N ALA A 70 -15.49 -10.42 -5.39
CA ALA A 70 -14.81 -10.37 -6.68
C ALA A 70 -13.86 -9.16 -6.82
N ALA A 71 -14.08 -8.07 -6.07
CA ALA A 71 -13.15 -6.95 -6.06
C ALA A 71 -11.86 -7.30 -5.30
N TRP A 72 -11.94 -8.07 -4.22
CA TRP A 72 -10.75 -8.52 -3.49
C TRP A 72 -9.89 -9.49 -4.30
N GLU A 73 -10.52 -10.35 -5.11
CA GLU A 73 -9.79 -11.25 -6.02
C GLU A 73 -8.94 -10.47 -7.02
N LEU A 74 -9.44 -9.35 -7.53
CA LEU A 74 -8.68 -8.47 -8.43
C LEU A 74 -7.47 -7.83 -7.75
N LEU A 75 -7.62 -7.38 -6.50
CA LEU A 75 -6.49 -6.85 -5.73
C LEU A 75 -5.44 -7.93 -5.47
N GLY A 76 -5.86 -9.14 -5.10
CA GLY A 76 -4.96 -10.27 -4.87
C GLY A 76 -4.21 -10.67 -6.14
N ALA A 77 -4.91 -10.78 -7.28
CA ALA A 77 -4.30 -11.10 -8.56
C ALA A 77 -3.27 -10.04 -8.99
N GLU A 78 -3.58 -8.75 -8.82
CA GLU A 78 -2.64 -7.68 -9.14
C GLU A 78 -1.44 -7.66 -8.18
N ALA A 79 -1.66 -7.88 -6.88
CA ALA A 79 -0.56 -7.97 -5.92
C ALA A 79 0.37 -9.15 -6.25
N ALA A 80 -0.17 -10.30 -6.64
CA ALA A 80 0.62 -11.44 -7.12
C ALA A 80 1.40 -11.12 -8.39
N ARG A 81 0.79 -10.39 -9.34
CA ARG A 81 1.48 -9.91 -10.55
C ARG A 81 2.62 -8.94 -10.24
N LEU A 82 2.41 -7.99 -9.33
CA LEU A 82 3.46 -7.04 -8.93
C LEU A 82 4.60 -7.73 -8.18
N GLN A 83 4.28 -8.73 -7.35
CA GLN A 83 5.27 -9.52 -6.62
C GLN A 83 6.10 -10.41 -7.57
N SER A 84 5.53 -10.88 -8.69
CA SER A 84 6.26 -11.75 -9.63
C SER A 84 7.25 -11.01 -10.55
N ILE A 85 7.24 -9.67 -10.55
CA ILE A 85 8.11 -8.85 -11.40
C ILE A 85 9.28 -8.33 -10.58
N PRO A 86 10.52 -8.77 -10.85
CA PRO A 86 11.72 -8.25 -10.18
C PRO A 86 11.92 -6.75 -10.45
N TYR A 87 12.32 -6.01 -9.42
CA TYR A 87 12.66 -4.59 -9.52
C TYR A 87 13.70 -4.20 -8.46
N GLY A 88 14.88 -3.75 -8.89
CA GLY A 88 16.00 -3.47 -7.99
C GLY A 88 16.38 -4.69 -7.15
N ASN A 89 16.43 -4.53 -5.83
CA ASN A 89 16.74 -5.62 -4.88
C ASN A 89 15.47 -6.37 -4.38
N GLY A 90 14.31 -6.14 -5.00
CA GLY A 90 13.04 -6.74 -4.60
C GLY A 90 12.10 -6.90 -5.80
N THR A 91 10.84 -6.59 -5.59
CA THR A 91 9.76 -6.74 -6.58
C THR A 91 9.09 -5.40 -6.89
N LEU A 92 8.26 -5.33 -7.93
CA LEU A 92 7.43 -4.14 -8.14
C LEU A 92 6.49 -3.86 -6.97
N LEU A 93 6.03 -4.90 -6.26
CA LEU A 93 5.21 -4.70 -5.05
C LEU A 93 5.98 -3.94 -3.96
N ASP A 94 7.31 -4.16 -3.86
CA ASP A 94 8.18 -3.42 -2.95
C ASP A 94 8.40 -1.98 -3.37
N ALA A 95 8.62 -1.76 -4.67
CA ALA A 95 8.72 -0.43 -5.24
C ALA A 95 7.44 0.39 -5.03
N PHE A 96 6.29 -0.28 -4.95
CA PHE A 96 4.99 0.32 -4.70
C PHE A 96 4.69 0.49 -3.20
N GLY A 97 5.63 0.11 -2.33
CA GLY A 97 5.55 0.34 -0.89
C GLY A 97 4.63 -0.64 -0.15
N ASN A 98 4.33 -1.81 -0.72
CA ASN A 98 3.54 -2.87 -0.10
C ASN A 98 2.22 -2.39 0.58
N ALA A 99 2.21 -2.24 1.91
CA ALA A 99 1.05 -1.75 2.66
C ALA A 99 0.62 -0.33 2.23
N HIS A 100 1.54 0.48 1.70
CA HIS A 100 1.22 1.76 1.07
C HIS A 100 0.35 1.56 -0.17
N TYR A 101 0.72 0.63 -1.05
CA TYR A 101 -0.10 0.26 -2.21
C TYR A 101 -1.51 -0.19 -1.83
N ALA A 102 -1.65 -1.05 -0.80
CA ALA A 102 -2.97 -1.47 -0.31
C ALA A 102 -3.84 -0.28 0.15
N ARG A 103 -3.21 0.70 0.81
CA ARG A 103 -3.87 1.94 1.24
C ARG A 103 -4.29 2.80 0.06
N ASP A 104 -3.41 2.98 -0.92
CA ASP A 104 -3.67 3.80 -2.10
C ASP A 104 -4.81 3.24 -2.94
N VAL A 105 -4.81 1.92 -3.17
CA VAL A 105 -5.91 1.24 -3.88
C VAL A 105 -7.22 1.39 -3.11
N THR A 106 -7.22 1.20 -1.79
CA THR A 106 -8.44 1.33 -0.98
C THR A 106 -8.98 2.77 -1.00
N ALA A 107 -8.11 3.77 -0.88
CA ALA A 107 -8.47 5.18 -1.01
C ALA A 107 -9.01 5.50 -2.43
N ALA A 108 -8.41 4.91 -3.46
CA ALA A 108 -8.84 5.06 -4.84
C ALA A 108 -10.20 4.37 -5.11
N CYS A 109 -10.52 3.25 -4.45
CA CYS A 109 -11.82 2.59 -4.53
C CYS A 109 -12.95 3.52 -4.10
N ARG A 110 -12.76 4.24 -2.98
CA ARG A 110 -13.74 5.25 -2.51
C ARG A 110 -14.02 6.30 -3.59
N ARG A 111 -12.97 6.82 -4.22
CA ARG A 111 -13.08 7.80 -5.31
C ARG A 111 -13.76 7.21 -6.54
N ALA A 112 -13.42 5.98 -6.92
CA ALA A 112 -14.00 5.28 -8.06
C ALA A 112 -15.51 5.06 -7.88
N ARG A 113 -15.93 4.60 -6.69
CA ARG A 113 -17.35 4.45 -6.35
C ARG A 113 -18.11 5.76 -6.45
N ILE A 114 -17.58 6.84 -5.89
CA ILE A 114 -18.24 8.16 -5.94
C ILE A 114 -18.43 8.58 -7.40
N ARG A 115 -17.41 8.42 -8.26
CA ARG A 115 -17.52 8.70 -9.70
C ARG A 115 -18.58 7.83 -10.39
N ARG A 116 -18.63 6.53 -10.07
CA ARG A 116 -19.64 5.60 -10.60
C ARG A 116 -21.05 6.03 -10.19
N LEU A 117 -21.27 6.31 -8.90
CA LEU A 117 -22.57 6.74 -8.38
C LEU A 117 -23.01 8.07 -9.01
N HIS A 118 -22.12 9.05 -9.12
CA HIS A 118 -22.42 10.32 -9.79
C HIS A 118 -22.80 10.14 -11.27
N ARG A 119 -22.18 9.17 -11.97
CA ARG A 119 -22.53 8.86 -13.37
C ARG A 119 -23.90 8.21 -13.49
N LEU A 120 -24.24 7.29 -12.58
CA LEU A 120 -25.50 6.54 -12.61
C LEU A 120 -26.69 7.34 -12.05
N ALA A 121 -26.43 8.22 -11.08
CA ALA A 121 -27.42 9.05 -10.42
C ALA A 121 -26.87 10.49 -10.26
N PRO A 122 -26.91 11.31 -11.32
CA PRO A 122 -26.43 12.69 -11.27
C PRO A 122 -27.26 13.57 -10.33
N ARG A 123 -28.53 13.22 -10.06
CA ARG A 123 -29.40 13.95 -9.14
C ARG A 123 -29.70 13.11 -7.90
N PRO A 124 -29.92 13.75 -6.72
CA PRO A 124 -30.24 13.02 -5.48
C PRO A 124 -31.44 12.06 -5.60
N ARG A 125 -32.49 12.44 -6.35
CA ARG A 125 -33.67 11.58 -6.57
C ARG A 125 -33.34 10.30 -7.32
N ASP A 126 -32.39 10.35 -8.25
CA ASP A 126 -31.98 9.18 -9.03
C ASP A 126 -31.30 8.15 -8.11
N LEU A 127 -30.51 8.63 -7.14
CA LEU A 127 -29.84 7.77 -6.17
C LEU A 127 -30.85 7.10 -5.24
N GLU A 128 -31.84 7.84 -4.75
CA GLU A 128 -32.92 7.26 -3.94
C GLU A 128 -33.66 6.15 -4.68
N GLN A 129 -33.95 6.35 -5.96
CA GLN A 129 -34.60 5.35 -6.79
C GLN A 129 -33.71 4.11 -6.96
N LEU A 130 -32.41 4.29 -7.24
CA LEU A 130 -31.47 3.18 -7.35
C LEU A 130 -31.35 2.38 -6.04
N LEU A 131 -31.33 3.06 -4.88
CA LEU A 131 -31.25 2.39 -3.57
C LEU A 131 -32.47 1.54 -3.26
N ARG A 132 -33.66 1.93 -3.74
CA ARG A 132 -34.88 1.13 -3.58
C ARG A 132 -34.84 -0.16 -4.42
N THR A 133 -34.20 -0.12 -5.58
CA THR A 133 -34.12 -1.27 -6.49
C THR A 133 -32.91 -2.16 -6.20
N ASN A 134 -31.79 -1.58 -5.76
CA ASN A 134 -30.54 -2.30 -5.50
C ASN A 134 -29.75 -1.62 -4.37
N SER A 135 -29.84 -2.16 -3.15
CA SER A 135 -29.09 -1.67 -2.00
C SER A 135 -27.57 -1.88 -2.12
N HIS A 136 -27.12 -2.85 -2.92
CA HIS A 136 -25.70 -3.13 -3.14
C HIS A 136 -25.00 -2.11 -4.05
N ILE A 137 -25.74 -1.14 -4.63
CA ILE A 137 -25.16 -0.10 -5.47
C ILE A 137 -24.09 0.74 -4.75
N LEU A 138 -24.15 0.79 -3.41
CA LEU A 138 -23.17 1.49 -2.56
C LEU A 138 -21.90 0.67 -2.26
N HIS A 139 -21.89 -0.61 -2.59
CA HIS A 139 -20.71 -1.45 -2.40
C HIS A 139 -19.64 -1.08 -3.43
N ILE A 140 -18.37 -1.18 -3.05
CA ILE A 140 -17.25 -1.10 -4.00
C ILE A 140 -17.34 -2.33 -4.90
N SER A 141 -17.55 -2.10 -6.19
CA SER A 141 -17.64 -3.19 -7.17
C SER A 141 -16.28 -3.58 -7.72
N ALA A 142 -16.24 -4.73 -8.41
CA ALA A 142 -15.08 -5.11 -9.21
C ALA A 142 -14.65 -4.02 -10.21
N GLY A 143 -15.61 -3.29 -10.79
CA GLY A 143 -15.32 -2.17 -11.68
C GLY A 143 -14.64 -1.00 -10.98
N ASP A 144 -15.06 -0.67 -9.75
CA ASP A 144 -14.39 0.38 -8.96
C ASP A 144 -12.96 -0.02 -8.60
N MET A 145 -12.75 -1.27 -8.22
CA MET A 145 -11.42 -1.81 -7.90
C MET A 145 -10.49 -1.77 -9.10
N LYS A 146 -10.95 -2.14 -10.31
CA LYS A 146 -10.12 -2.03 -11.53
C LYS A 146 -9.64 -0.60 -11.77
N HIS A 147 -10.53 0.38 -11.64
CA HIS A 147 -10.16 1.79 -11.77
C HIS A 147 -9.24 2.25 -10.63
N ALA A 148 -9.41 1.71 -9.43
CA ALA A 148 -8.59 2.04 -8.28
C ALA A 148 -7.16 1.53 -8.42
N ILE A 149 -7.00 0.27 -8.83
CA ILE A 149 -5.71 -0.35 -9.16
C ILE A 149 -4.98 0.48 -10.22
N ALA A 150 -5.64 0.76 -11.34
CA ALA A 150 -5.05 1.56 -12.43
C ALA A 150 -4.63 2.98 -11.99
N ALA A 151 -5.34 3.56 -11.02
CA ALA A 151 -5.03 4.89 -10.49
C ALA A 151 -3.97 4.88 -9.38
N ALA A 152 -3.68 3.71 -8.80
CA ALA A 152 -2.72 3.54 -7.71
C ALA A 152 -1.33 3.11 -8.20
N HIS A 153 -1.15 2.90 -9.51
CA HIS A 153 0.18 2.70 -10.10
C HIS A 153 0.98 4.02 -9.99
N PRO A 154 2.08 4.07 -9.22
CA PRO A 154 2.96 5.23 -9.22
C PRO A 154 3.59 5.43 -10.60
N ALA A 155 3.99 6.67 -10.91
CA ALA A 155 4.59 7.07 -12.19
C ALA A 155 5.88 6.30 -12.59
N ILE A 156 6.40 5.48 -11.66
CA ILE A 156 7.54 4.58 -11.87
C ILE A 156 7.25 3.55 -12.99
N ALA A 157 5.97 3.23 -13.25
CA ALA A 157 5.57 2.27 -14.29
C ALA A 157 5.73 2.75 -15.74
N VAL A 158 6.22 3.98 -15.99
CA VAL A 158 6.39 4.54 -17.35
C VAL A 158 7.79 4.28 -17.94
N ALA A 159 8.70 3.65 -17.19
CA ALA A 159 10.10 3.46 -17.60
C ALA A 159 10.53 1.99 -17.76
N ILE A 160 9.64 1.12 -18.24
CA ILE A 160 9.98 -0.23 -18.73
C ILE A 160 9.42 -0.41 -20.13
#